data_AF-A0A671RSF6-F1
#
_entry.id   AF-A0A671RSF6-F1
#
_cell.length_a   1.000
_cell.length_b   1.000
_cell.length_c   1.000
_cell.angle_alpha   90.00
_cell.angle_beta   90.00
_cell.angle_gamma   90.00
#
_symmetry.space_group_name_H-M   'P 1'
#
loop_
_entity.id
_entity.type
_entity.pdbx_description
1 polymer ?
#
loop_
_entity_poly.entity_id
_entity_poly.type
_entity_poly.pdbx_seq_one_letter_code
_entity_poly.pdbx_strand_id
1 'polypeptide(L)'
;MDSLYGPVALGILAGVGCGLCLGWHLSGRLGRSSRSMMAALGNSAGAGSEASVMGESGEFRMILVVRTDLKMGKGKVAAQCSHAAVSAYKQVQRRNPELLKQWEYCGQPKVVVKAPDEDCLLELLSHAKEVRLPVSLIQDAGRTQIAPGSRTVLGVGPGLADLIDKVTGHLKLY
;
A
#
# COMPACT_ATOMS: atom_id res chain seq x y z
N MET A 1 49.40 21.07 27.76
CA MET A 1 49.14 21.81 26.51
C MET A 1 49.59 20.94 25.38
N ASP A 2 48.66 20.13 24.91
CA ASP A 2 48.86 18.98 24.04
C ASP A 2 49.04 19.41 22.58
N SER A 3 50.18 19.05 21.98
CA SER A 3 50.45 19.24 20.55
C SER A 3 50.52 17.88 19.86
N LEU A 4 49.36 17.23 19.78
CA LEU A 4 49.16 15.94 19.12
C LEU A 4 48.49 16.15 17.74
N TYR A 5 49.09 16.96 16.87
CA TYR A 5 48.65 17.12 15.47
C TYR A 5 49.83 16.87 14.54
N GLY A 6 50.20 15.59 14.48
CA GLY A 6 51.28 15.07 13.67
C GLY A 6 50.94 14.87 12.19
N PRO A 7 51.85 14.24 11.43
CA PRO A 7 51.81 14.00 9.97
C PRO A 7 50.61 13.18 9.48
N VAL A 8 49.77 12.67 10.38
CA VAL A 8 48.54 11.92 10.09
C VAL A 8 47.42 12.84 9.57
N ALA A 9 47.36 14.10 10.02
CA ALA A 9 46.33 15.05 9.58
C ALA A 9 46.50 15.49 8.11
N LEU A 10 47.75 15.58 7.64
CA LEU A 10 48.08 15.90 6.24
C LEU A 10 47.72 14.78 5.28
N GLY A 11 47.82 13.51 5.69
CA GLY A 11 47.45 12.35 4.87
C GLY A 11 45.94 12.22 4.62
N ILE A 12 45.12 12.58 5.61
CA ILE A 12 43.65 12.47 5.53
C ILE A 12 43.07 13.53 4.58
N LEU A 13 43.60 14.75 4.58
CA LEU A 13 43.15 15.83 3.69
C LEU A 13 43.48 15.56 2.21
N ALA A 14 44.64 14.98 1.91
CA ALA A 14 45.01 14.61 0.53
C ALA A 14 44.18 13.43 -0.02
N GLY A 15 43.80 12.47 0.83
CA GLY A 15 43.00 11.30 0.43
C GLY A 15 41.54 11.63 0.07
N VAL A 16 40.90 12.54 0.81
CA VAL A 16 39.50 12.92 0.59
C VAL A 16 39.33 13.78 -0.68
N GLY A 17 40.32 14.63 -1.00
CA GLY A 17 40.29 15.47 -2.20
C GLY A 17 40.35 14.69 -3.51
N CYS A 18 41.20 13.68 -3.61
CA CYS A 18 41.30 12.84 -4.82
C CYS A 18 40.08 11.92 -5.01
N GLY A 19 39.48 11.42 -3.93
CA GLY A 19 38.31 10.54 -3.98
C GLY A 19 37.04 11.22 -4.50
N LEU A 20 36.81 12.48 -4.15
CA LEU A 20 35.63 13.24 -4.60
C LEU A 20 35.72 13.64 -6.08
N CYS A 21 36.91 14.00 -6.58
CA CYS A 21 37.12 14.36 -7.99
C CYS A 21 36.99 13.15 -8.93
N LEU A 22 37.52 11.98 -8.55
CA LEU A 22 37.37 10.74 -9.34
C LEU A 22 35.93 10.21 -9.30
N GLY A 23 35.25 10.33 -8.16
CA GLY A 23 33.85 9.93 -8.00
C GLY A 23 32.89 10.74 -8.87
N TRP A 24 33.09 12.06 -9.00
CA TRP A 24 32.27 12.92 -9.85
C TRP A 24 32.56 12.75 -11.35
N HIS A 25 33.82 12.44 -11.72
CA HIS A 25 34.15 12.15 -13.12
C HIS A 25 33.65 10.78 -13.60
N LEU A 26 33.57 9.76 -12.73
CA LEU A 26 33.01 8.45 -13.11
C LEU A 26 31.47 8.44 -13.14
N SER A 27 30.83 9.16 -12.23
CA SER A 27 29.36 9.27 -12.17
C SER A 27 28.78 10.14 -13.30
N GLY A 28 29.54 11.09 -13.85
CA GLY A 28 29.16 11.88 -15.02
C GLY A 28 29.14 11.13 -16.36
N ARG A 29 29.85 9.99 -16.49
CA ARG A 29 29.92 9.20 -17.74
C ARG A 29 28.95 8.03 -17.81
N LEU A 30 28.53 7.45 -16.68
CA LEU A 30 27.52 6.36 -16.70
C LEU A 30 26.06 6.87 -16.71
N GLY A 31 25.79 8.08 -16.22
CA GLY A 31 24.42 8.62 -16.13
C GLY A 31 23.83 9.22 -17.41
N ARG A 32 24.62 9.33 -18.49
CA ARG A 32 24.20 9.98 -19.75
C ARG A 32 23.73 9.00 -20.83
N SER A 33 24.05 7.70 -20.71
CA SER A 33 23.71 6.69 -21.73
C SER A 33 22.23 6.23 -21.65
N SER A 34 21.64 6.13 -20.46
CA SER A 34 20.26 5.63 -20.32
C SER A 34 19.16 6.60 -20.78
N ARG A 35 19.44 7.91 -20.87
CA ARG A 35 18.45 8.90 -21.36
C ARG A 35 18.26 8.84 -22.87
N SER A 36 19.27 8.38 -23.63
CA SER A 36 19.22 8.40 -25.10
C SER A 36 18.36 7.28 -25.69
N MET A 37 18.17 6.15 -24.99
CA MET A 37 17.34 5.03 -25.50
C MET A 37 15.84 5.18 -25.21
N MET A 38 15.45 5.88 -24.13
CA MET A 38 14.04 6.11 -23.80
C MET A 38 13.34 7.10 -24.74
N ALA A 39 14.09 8.05 -25.31
CA ALA A 39 13.52 9.10 -26.18
C ALA A 39 13.17 8.61 -27.60
N ALA A 40 13.72 7.48 -28.05
CA ALA A 40 13.58 7.00 -29.43
C ALA A 40 12.43 5.99 -29.64
N LEU A 41 11.78 5.50 -28.58
CA LEU A 41 10.66 4.55 -28.65
C LEU A 41 9.29 5.20 -28.46
N GLY A 42 9.24 6.51 -28.19
CA GLY A 42 8.01 7.25 -27.87
C GLY A 42 7.21 7.75 -29.07
N ASN A 43 7.58 7.42 -30.30
CA ASN A 43 6.93 8.02 -31.47
C ASN A 43 6.63 6.98 -32.55
N SER A 44 5.56 6.20 -32.37
CA SER A 44 4.70 5.69 -33.46
C SER A 44 3.51 4.89 -32.91
N ALA A 45 2.32 5.32 -33.33
CA ALA A 45 1.09 4.53 -33.48
C ALA A 45 0.28 4.20 -32.20
N GLY A 46 -0.73 5.03 -31.97
CA GLY A 46 -1.85 4.74 -31.07
C GLY A 46 -2.77 5.92 -30.87
N ALA A 47 -3.25 6.54 -31.96
CA ALA A 47 -4.38 7.46 -31.90
C ALA A 47 -5.63 6.67 -31.46
N GLY A 48 -5.86 6.62 -30.15
CA GLY A 48 -6.96 5.93 -29.52
C GLY A 48 -7.43 6.74 -28.32
N SER A 49 -8.40 7.62 -28.56
CA SER A 49 -9.30 8.16 -27.55
C SER A 49 -8.65 8.74 -26.29
N GLU A 50 -8.00 9.89 -26.42
CA GLU A 50 -8.04 10.91 -25.35
C GLU A 50 -9.44 11.55 -25.30
N ALA A 51 -10.46 10.72 -25.09
CA ALA A 51 -11.71 11.18 -24.55
C ALA A 51 -11.49 11.25 -23.04
N SER A 52 -11.41 12.48 -22.55
CA SER A 52 -11.52 12.85 -21.16
C SER A 52 -12.75 12.18 -20.52
N VAL A 53 -12.58 10.98 -19.97
CA VAL A 53 -13.50 10.45 -18.96
C VAL A 53 -13.09 11.06 -17.63
N MET A 54 -13.29 12.38 -17.52
CA MET A 54 -13.52 13.03 -16.23
C MET A 54 -14.99 12.81 -15.83
N GLY A 55 -15.43 11.56 -15.89
CA GLY A 55 -16.78 11.16 -15.51
C GLY A 55 -16.78 10.70 -14.08
N GLU A 56 -17.35 11.52 -13.19
CA GLU A 56 -17.71 11.20 -11.81
C GLU A 56 -16.54 10.66 -10.96
N SER A 57 -15.82 11.56 -10.28
CA SER A 57 -14.94 11.16 -9.17
C SER A 57 -15.80 10.64 -8.02
N GLY A 58 -16.28 9.40 -8.15
CA GLY A 58 -17.01 8.71 -7.09
C GLY A 58 -16.17 8.61 -5.83
N GLU A 59 -16.80 8.56 -4.68
CA GLU A 59 -16.08 8.39 -3.42
C GLU A 59 -15.38 7.02 -3.40
N PHE A 60 -14.10 6.98 -3.02
CA PHE A 60 -13.38 5.73 -2.80
C PHE A 60 -13.21 5.48 -1.32
N ARG A 61 -13.38 4.24 -0.87
CA ARG A 61 -13.13 3.86 0.52
C ARG A 61 -12.61 2.43 0.67
N MET A 62 -12.19 2.08 1.88
CA MET A 62 -11.86 0.72 2.29
C MET A 62 -12.69 0.37 3.53
N ILE A 63 -13.24 -0.84 3.57
CA ILE A 63 -13.98 -1.36 4.72
C ILE A 63 -13.15 -2.42 5.43
N LEU A 64 -13.10 -2.35 6.75
CA LEU A 64 -12.45 -3.32 7.62
C LEU A 64 -13.55 -4.03 8.43
N VAL A 65 -13.89 -5.24 8.03
CA VAL A 65 -14.93 -6.05 8.67
C VAL A 65 -14.30 -6.88 9.79
N VAL A 66 -14.69 -6.61 11.03
CA VAL A 66 -14.15 -7.24 12.24
C VAL A 66 -15.11 -8.31 12.75
N ARG A 67 -14.60 -9.52 13.01
CA ARG A 67 -15.37 -10.55 13.71
C ARG A 67 -15.56 -10.24 15.19
N THR A 68 -16.79 -10.30 15.65
CA THR A 68 -17.17 -9.92 17.03
C THR A 68 -17.33 -11.11 17.97
N ASP A 69 -17.65 -12.31 17.48
CA ASP A 69 -17.65 -13.57 18.25
C ASP A 69 -16.31 -13.84 18.95
N LEU A 70 -15.22 -13.41 18.33
CA LEU A 70 -13.86 -13.52 18.83
C LEU A 70 -13.55 -12.67 20.07
N LYS A 71 -14.44 -11.73 20.47
CA LYS A 71 -14.31 -10.86 21.65
C LYS A 71 -12.93 -10.20 21.79
N MET A 72 -12.34 -9.79 20.65
CA MET A 72 -11.02 -9.16 20.62
C MET A 72 -11.02 -7.84 21.41
N GLY A 73 -9.99 -7.65 22.24
CA GLY A 73 -9.76 -6.35 22.89
C GLY A 73 -9.40 -5.26 21.89
N LYS A 74 -9.67 -4.00 22.24
CA LYS A 74 -9.50 -2.82 21.38
C LYS A 74 -8.13 -2.75 20.69
N GLY A 75 -7.05 -2.99 21.44
CA GLY A 75 -5.69 -2.98 20.88
C GLY A 75 -5.45 -4.08 19.84
N LYS A 76 -6.01 -5.28 20.06
CA LYS A 76 -5.92 -6.37 19.10
C LYS A 76 -6.72 -6.05 17.83
N VAL A 77 -7.93 -5.50 17.96
CA VAL A 77 -8.72 -5.06 16.79
C VAL A 77 -7.98 -4.02 15.98
N ALA A 78 -7.41 -2.99 16.61
CA ALA A 78 -6.62 -1.97 15.93
C ALA A 78 -5.43 -2.59 15.16
N ALA A 79 -4.71 -3.54 15.75
CA ALA A 79 -3.61 -4.23 15.09
C ALA A 79 -4.08 -5.08 13.88
N GLN A 80 -5.17 -5.84 14.03
CA GLN A 80 -5.71 -6.68 12.94
C GLN A 80 -6.27 -5.85 11.79
N CYS A 81 -6.97 -4.75 12.09
CA CYS A 81 -7.40 -3.75 11.11
C CYS A 81 -6.21 -3.13 10.36
N SER A 82 -5.13 -2.82 11.08
CA SER A 82 -3.90 -2.29 10.48
C SER A 82 -3.24 -3.32 9.54
N HIS A 83 -3.20 -4.59 9.92
CA HIS A 83 -2.72 -5.67 9.06
C HIS A 83 -3.55 -5.80 7.78
N ALA A 84 -4.88 -5.76 7.89
CA ALA A 84 -5.79 -5.82 6.75
C ALA A 84 -5.56 -4.63 5.80
N ALA A 85 -5.48 -3.41 6.33
CA ALA A 85 -5.29 -2.20 5.54
C ALA A 85 -3.94 -2.19 4.80
N VAL A 86 -2.84 -2.54 5.48
CA VAL A 86 -1.50 -2.58 4.85
C VAL A 86 -1.41 -3.69 3.81
N SER A 87 -2.03 -4.84 4.08
CA SER A 87 -2.06 -5.96 3.13
C SER A 87 -2.86 -5.60 1.88
N ALA A 88 -4.04 -4.98 2.03
CA ALA A 88 -4.85 -4.47 0.93
C ALA A 88 -4.11 -3.39 0.13
N TYR A 89 -3.49 -2.42 0.81
CA TYR A 89 -2.65 -1.39 0.18
C TYR A 89 -1.57 -2.02 -0.72
N LYS A 90 -0.76 -2.94 -0.17
CA LYS A 90 0.31 -3.60 -0.93
C LYS A 90 -0.23 -4.44 -2.09
N GLN A 91 -1.42 -5.02 -1.95
CA GLN A 91 -2.06 -5.79 -3.03
C GLN A 91 -2.47 -4.86 -4.17
N VAL A 92 -3.15 -3.75 -3.87
CA VAL A 92 -3.63 -2.80 -4.88
C VAL A 92 -2.47 -2.04 -5.51
N GLN A 93 -1.47 -1.62 -4.74
CA GLN A 93 -0.27 -0.96 -5.26
C GLN A 93 0.39 -1.75 -6.40
N ARG A 94 0.37 -3.10 -6.34
CA ARG A 94 0.96 -3.95 -7.39
C ARG A 94 0.00 -4.25 -8.54
N ARG A 95 -1.30 -4.30 -8.29
CA ARG A 95 -2.31 -4.78 -9.26
C ARG A 95 -3.04 -3.66 -9.98
N ASN A 96 -3.30 -2.55 -9.30
CA ASN A 96 -4.03 -1.41 -9.84
C ASN A 96 -3.56 -0.10 -9.16
N PRO A 97 -2.41 0.44 -9.57
CA PRO A 97 -1.86 1.69 -9.01
C PRO A 97 -2.80 2.90 -9.19
N GLU A 98 -3.59 2.95 -10.25
CA GLU A 98 -4.51 4.07 -10.51
C GLU A 98 -5.67 4.08 -9.51
N LEU A 99 -6.26 2.92 -9.22
CA LEU A 99 -7.27 2.80 -8.17
C LEU A 99 -6.71 3.21 -6.80
N LEU A 100 -5.46 2.83 -6.50
CA LEU A 100 -4.80 3.25 -5.27
C LEU A 100 -4.72 4.78 -5.19
N LYS A 101 -4.25 5.41 -6.28
CA LYS A 101 -4.10 6.86 -6.39
C LYS A 101 -5.44 7.59 -6.21
N GLN A 102 -6.52 7.08 -6.80
CA GLN A 102 -7.87 7.65 -6.61
C GLN A 102 -8.30 7.60 -5.13
N TRP A 103 -8.11 6.46 -4.47
CA TRP A 103 -8.41 6.34 -3.04
C TRP A 103 -7.53 7.23 -2.16
N GLU A 104 -6.25 7.38 -2.49
CA GLU A 104 -5.34 8.31 -1.81
C GLU A 104 -5.77 9.77 -1.99
N TYR A 105 -6.23 10.16 -3.18
CA TYR A 105 -6.79 11.50 -3.42
C TYR A 105 -8.05 11.77 -2.61
N CYS A 106 -8.86 10.76 -2.32
CA CYS A 106 -9.99 10.86 -1.40
C CYS A 106 -9.59 10.91 0.10
N GLY A 107 -8.30 10.98 0.42
CA GLY A 107 -7.81 10.97 1.80
C GLY A 107 -7.76 9.56 2.41
N GLN A 108 -7.70 8.52 1.58
CA GLN A 108 -7.57 7.11 1.95
C GLN A 108 -8.53 6.66 3.08
N PRO A 109 -9.85 6.94 2.99
CA PRO A 109 -10.79 6.70 4.08
C PRO A 109 -10.97 5.20 4.34
N LYS A 110 -11.06 4.87 5.62
CA LYS A 110 -11.22 3.50 6.14
C LYS A 110 -12.36 3.50 7.15
N VAL A 111 -13.33 2.61 6.98
CA VAL A 111 -14.45 2.44 7.92
C VAL A 111 -14.42 1.04 8.51
N VAL A 112 -14.61 0.95 9.82
CA VAL A 112 -14.59 -0.33 10.54
C VAL A 112 -16.03 -0.74 10.84
N VAL A 113 -16.40 -1.93 10.38
CA VAL A 113 -17.73 -2.53 10.58
C VAL A 113 -17.59 -3.90 11.25
N LYS A 114 -18.69 -4.47 11.73
CA LYS A 114 -18.70 -5.77 12.41
C LYS A 114 -19.45 -6.86 11.64
N ALA A 115 -18.87 -8.06 11.68
CA ALA A 115 -19.51 -9.31 11.34
C ALA A 115 -19.72 -10.16 12.62
N PRO A 116 -20.81 -10.94 12.71
CA PRO A 116 -21.09 -11.78 13.86
C PRO A 116 -20.05 -12.90 14.00
N ASP A 117 -19.64 -13.55 12.90
CA ASP A 117 -18.90 -14.81 12.90
C ASP A 117 -18.03 -15.00 11.64
N GLU A 118 -17.40 -16.18 11.52
CA GLU A 118 -16.56 -16.54 10.38
C GLU A 118 -17.34 -16.73 9.08
N ASP A 119 -18.53 -17.32 9.15
CA ASP A 119 -19.32 -17.65 7.97
C ASP A 119 -19.75 -16.37 7.25
N CYS A 120 -20.26 -15.37 8.00
CA CYS A 120 -20.53 -14.05 7.46
C CYS A 120 -19.28 -13.41 6.83
N LEU A 121 -18.10 -13.57 7.45
CA LEU A 121 -16.85 -13.04 6.90
C LEU A 121 -16.48 -13.69 5.55
N LEU A 122 -16.75 -14.99 5.39
CA LEU A 122 -16.46 -15.74 4.16
C LEU A 122 -17.48 -15.47 3.05
N GLU A 123 -18.74 -15.25 3.39
CA GLU A 123 -19.77 -14.80 2.46
C GLU A 123 -19.41 -13.43 1.87
N LEU A 124 -19.04 -12.46 2.73
CA LEU A 124 -18.59 -11.13 2.31
C LEU A 124 -17.33 -11.21 1.44
N LEU A 125 -16.38 -12.09 1.78
CA LEU A 125 -15.18 -12.33 0.97
C LEU A 125 -15.53 -12.85 -0.43
N SER A 126 -16.47 -13.78 -0.52
CA SER A 126 -16.89 -14.39 -1.78
C SER A 126 -17.61 -13.36 -2.65
N HIS A 127 -18.57 -12.63 -2.08
CA HIS A 127 -19.29 -11.57 -2.76
C HIS A 127 -18.34 -10.45 -3.25
N ALA A 128 -17.39 -10.00 -2.41
CA ALA A 128 -16.39 -9.01 -2.80
C ALA A 128 -15.53 -9.46 -4.00
N LYS A 129 -15.16 -10.75 -4.06
CA LYS A 129 -14.43 -11.32 -5.20
C LYS A 129 -15.28 -11.36 -6.47
N GLU A 130 -16.56 -11.71 -6.36
CA GLU A 130 -17.50 -11.75 -7.49
C GLU A 130 -17.65 -10.37 -8.15
N VAL A 131 -17.74 -9.31 -7.33
CA VAL A 131 -17.77 -7.92 -7.82
C VAL A 131 -16.37 -7.33 -8.10
N ARG A 132 -15.33 -8.17 -8.06
CA ARG A 132 -13.93 -7.83 -8.37
C ARG A 132 -13.31 -6.73 -7.50
N LEU A 133 -13.75 -6.62 -6.24
CA LEU A 133 -13.10 -5.76 -5.26
C LEU A 133 -11.80 -6.40 -4.76
N PRO A 134 -10.76 -5.59 -4.48
CA PRO A 134 -9.60 -6.05 -3.73
C PRO A 134 -10.02 -6.57 -2.35
N VAL A 135 -9.40 -7.66 -1.91
CA VAL A 135 -9.71 -8.29 -0.60
C VAL A 135 -8.44 -8.70 0.12
N SER A 136 -8.46 -8.53 1.45
CA SER A 136 -7.40 -8.96 2.34
C SER A 136 -7.97 -9.64 3.57
N LEU A 137 -7.76 -10.95 3.70
CA LEU A 137 -8.23 -11.72 4.83
C LEU A 137 -7.07 -11.95 5.81
N ILE A 138 -7.23 -11.51 7.05
CA ILE A 138 -6.23 -11.64 8.09
C ILE A 138 -6.53 -12.82 8.99
N GLN A 139 -5.47 -13.54 9.35
CA GLN A 139 -5.51 -14.63 10.31
C GLN A 139 -4.60 -14.30 11.49
N ASP A 140 -5.05 -14.66 12.69
CA ASP A 140 -4.22 -14.54 13.88
C ASP A 140 -3.19 -15.68 13.90
N ALA A 141 -1.91 -15.33 14.07
CA ALA A 141 -0.82 -16.30 14.13
C ALA A 141 -0.76 -17.08 15.46
N GLY A 142 -1.75 -16.91 16.35
CA GLY A 142 -1.84 -17.66 17.60
C GLY A 142 -0.92 -17.17 18.71
N ARG A 143 -0.43 -15.92 18.63
CA ARG A 143 0.37 -15.29 19.70
C ARG A 143 -0.48 -14.65 20.80
N THR A 144 -1.78 -14.91 20.80
CA THR A 144 -2.76 -14.27 21.68
C THR A 144 -3.88 -15.24 22.07
N GLN A 145 -4.89 -14.77 22.80
CA GLN A 145 -5.99 -15.52 23.41
C GLN A 145 -6.98 -16.21 22.43
N ILE A 146 -6.73 -16.18 21.11
CA ILE A 146 -7.62 -16.77 20.09
C ILE A 146 -6.92 -17.98 19.46
N ALA A 147 -7.70 -18.99 19.08
CA ALA A 147 -7.19 -20.18 18.41
C ALA A 147 -6.31 -19.79 17.20
N PRO A 148 -5.08 -20.33 17.09
CA PRO A 148 -4.20 -20.07 15.96
C PRO A 148 -4.90 -20.35 14.62
N GLY A 149 -4.69 -19.47 13.63
CA GLY A 149 -5.29 -19.61 12.30
C GLY A 149 -6.70 -19.03 12.17
N SER A 150 -7.31 -18.57 13.27
CA SER A 150 -8.63 -17.90 13.24
C SER A 150 -8.58 -16.69 12.33
N ARG A 151 -9.53 -16.60 11.40
CA ARG A 151 -9.73 -15.42 10.55
C ARG A 151 -10.33 -14.31 11.39
N THR A 152 -9.71 -13.13 11.42
CA THR A 152 -10.05 -12.05 12.35
C THR A 152 -10.73 -10.87 11.68
N VAL A 153 -10.13 -10.38 10.59
CA VAL A 153 -10.56 -9.17 9.88
C VAL A 153 -10.49 -9.41 8.38
N LEU A 154 -11.52 -8.95 7.67
CA LEU A 154 -11.55 -8.86 6.22
C LEU A 154 -11.45 -7.38 5.80
N GLY A 155 -10.42 -7.03 5.04
CA GLY A 155 -10.36 -5.80 4.29
C GLY A 155 -11.07 -5.96 2.94
N VAL A 156 -12.03 -5.08 2.65
CA VAL A 156 -12.72 -4.96 1.37
C VAL A 156 -12.35 -3.60 0.75
N GLY A 157 -11.82 -3.62 -0.46
CA GLY A 157 -11.30 -2.44 -1.14
C GLY A 157 -9.80 -2.19 -0.90
N PRO A 158 -9.29 -1.00 -1.27
CA PRO A 158 -10.04 0.18 -1.70
C PRO A 158 -10.86 -0.02 -2.97
N GLY A 159 -11.92 0.77 -3.15
CA GLY A 159 -12.79 0.75 -4.32
C GLY A 159 -13.87 1.83 -4.24
N LEU A 160 -14.66 1.94 -5.32
CA LEU A 160 -15.81 2.85 -5.38
C LEU A 160 -16.81 2.53 -4.25
N ALA A 161 -17.26 3.57 -3.57
CA ALA A 161 -18.24 3.55 -2.50
C ALA A 161 -19.46 2.70 -2.83
N ASP A 162 -20.10 2.96 -3.96
CA ASP A 162 -21.33 2.27 -4.37
C ASP A 162 -21.12 0.77 -4.58
N LEU A 163 -19.93 0.38 -5.06
CA LEU A 163 -19.58 -1.03 -5.25
C LEU A 163 -19.29 -1.72 -3.91
N ILE A 164 -18.64 -1.01 -2.99
CA ILE A 164 -18.37 -1.47 -1.63
C ILE A 164 -19.66 -1.62 -0.83
N ASP A 165 -20.62 -0.70 -0.99
CA ASP A 165 -21.89 -0.71 -0.27
C ASP A 165 -22.78 -1.88 -0.68
N LYS A 166 -22.69 -2.36 -1.94
CA LYS A 166 -23.33 -3.62 -2.36
C LYS A 166 -22.89 -4.82 -1.53
N VAL A 167 -21.64 -4.83 -1.06
CA VAL A 167 -21.09 -5.93 -0.25
C VAL A 167 -21.32 -5.70 1.23
N THR A 168 -21.08 -4.47 1.72
CA THR A 168 -20.91 -4.21 3.16
C THR A 168 -21.88 -3.18 3.75
N GLY A 169 -22.73 -2.54 2.93
CA GLY A 169 -23.57 -1.42 3.36
C GLY A 169 -24.64 -1.77 4.40
N HIS A 170 -24.97 -3.05 4.55
CA HIS A 170 -25.91 -3.55 5.57
C HIS A 170 -25.24 -3.82 6.92
N LEU A 171 -23.90 -3.78 7.00
CA LEU A 171 -23.15 -4.06 8.21
C LEU A 171 -23.16 -2.86 9.15
N LYS A 172 -23.21 -3.14 10.45
CA LYS A 172 -23.15 -2.10 11.49
C LYS A 172 -21.71 -1.66 11.72
N LEU A 173 -21.50 -0.39 12.08
CA LEU A 173 -20.21 0.10 12.57
C LEU A 173 -19.75 -0.72 13.79
N TYR A 174 -18.44 -0.96 13.89
CA TYR A 174 -17.82 -1.77 14.95
C TYR A 174 -18.09 -1.18 16.33
#